data_AF-R9LAN9-F1
#
_entry.id   AF-R9LAN9-F1
#
_cell.length_a   1.000
_cell.length_b   1.000
_cell.length_c   1.000
_cell.angle_alpha   90.00
_cell.angle_beta   90.00
_cell.angle_gamma   90.00
#
_symmetry.space_group_name_H-M   'P 1'
#
loop_
_entity.id
_entity.type
_entity.pdbx_description
1 polymer ?
#
loop_
_entity_poly.entity_id
_entity_poly.type
_entity_poly.pdbx_seq_one_letter_code
_entity_poly.pdbx_strand_id
1 'polypeptide(L)' 'MKSFKKWAVILLVFWGIWKIFFFLLKDVLFAVLTFPDPYANILQMVGMGMILLLSLIFTALLVKDSAR' A
#
# COMPACT_ATOMS: atom_id res chain seq x y z
N MET A 1 26.24 -6.18 -10.48
CA MET A 1 25.94 -5.67 -9.11
C MET A 1 25.04 -4.43 -9.05
N LYS A 2 24.97 -3.55 -10.06
CA LYS A 2 24.12 -2.34 -9.99
C LYS A 2 22.60 -2.62 -10.00
N SER A 3 22.12 -3.64 -10.73
CA SER A 3 20.68 -3.99 -10.77
C SER A 3 20.12 -4.51 -9.46
N PHE A 4 20.91 -5.25 -8.67
CA PHE A 4 20.43 -5.84 -7.42
C PHE A 4 20.12 -4.77 -6.36
N LYS A 5 20.96 -3.74 -6.27
CA LYS A 5 20.71 -2.59 -5.40
C LYS A 5 19.43 -1.83 -5.81
N LYS A 6 19.17 -1.71 -7.13
CA LYS A 6 17.97 -1.04 -7.64
C LYS A 6 16.70 -1.79 -7.24
N TRP A 7 16.67 -3.12 -7.40
CA TRP A 7 15.57 -3.97 -6.97
C TRP A 7 15.33 -3.93 -5.45
N ALA A 8 16.39 -3.97 -4.64
CA ALA A 8 16.27 -3.88 -3.19
C ALA A 8 15.68 -2.54 -2.74
N VAL A 9 16.09 -1.43 -3.35
CA VAL A 9 15.53 -0.09 -3.05
C VAL A 9 14.06 -0.02 -3.43
N ILE A 10 13.66 -0.57 -4.59
CA ILE A 10 12.25 -0.61 -5.03
C ILE A 10 11.39 -1.39 -4.03
N LEU A 11 11.88 -2.55 -3.57
CA LEU A 11 11.19 -3.38 -2.59
C LEU A 11 11.05 -2.67 -1.24
N LEU A 12 12.11 -1.98 -0.78
CA LEU A 12 12.08 -1.20 0.46
C LEU A 12 11.11 -0.01 0.37
N VAL A 13 11.10 0.69 -0.77
CA VAL A 13 10.17 1.82 -1.01
C VAL A 13 8.73 1.32 -1.06
N PHE A 14 8.46 0.23 -1.79
CA PHE A 14 7.14 -0.41 -1.81
C PHE A 14 6.70 -0.79 -0.40
N TRP A 15 7.59 -1.43 0.37
CA TRP A 15 7.26 -1.90 1.71
C TRP A 15 7.01 -0.74 2.68
N GLY A 16 7.75 0.37 2.54
CA GLY A 16 7.53 1.60 3.30
C GLY A 16 6.18 2.25 2.98
N ILE A 17 5.89 2.49 1.70
CA ILE A 17 4.62 3.08 1.24
C ILE A 17 3.45 2.21 1.68
N TRP A 18 3.56 0.89 1.49
CA TRP A 18 2.58 -0.07 1.94
C TRP A 18 2.27 0.07 3.43
N LYS A 19 3.31 0.09 4.28
CA LYS A 19 3.13 0.19 5.73
C LYS A 19 2.43 1.48 6.14
N ILE A 20 2.80 2.60 5.52
CA ILE A 20 2.21 3.90 5.79
C ILE A 20 0.72 3.90 5.43
N PHE A 21 0.38 3.43 4.22
CA PHE A 21 -1.02 3.34 3.80
C PHE A 21 -1.82 2.36 4.65
N PHE A 22 -1.25 1.21 5.00
CA PHE A 22 -1.90 0.22 5.84
C PHE A 22 -2.21 0.78 7.24
N PHE A 23 -1.26 1.49 7.84
CA PHE A 23 -1.45 2.16 9.13
C PHE A 23 -2.54 3.23 9.05
N LEU A 24 -2.50 4.09 8.03
CA LEU A 24 -3.49 5.14 7.83
C LEU A 24 -4.91 4.57 7.67
N LEU A 25 -5.06 3.51 6.88
CA LEU A 25 -6.40 2.95 6.66
C LEU A 25 -6.92 2.16 7.86
N LYS A 26 -6.06 1.36 8.51
CA LYS A 26 -6.44 0.57 9.67
C LYS A 26 -6.72 1.44 10.89
N ASP A 27 -5.75 2.26 11.28
CA ASP A 27 -5.82 2.98 12.55
C ASP A 27 -6.56 4.30 12.44
N VAL A 28 -6.70 4.91 11.25
CA VAL A 28 -7.48 6.16 11.09
C VAL A 28 -8.86 5.89 10.52
N LEU A 29 -8.97 5.12 9.43
CA LEU A 29 -10.27 4.89 8.77
C LEU A 29 -11.10 3.82 9.47
N PHE A 30 -10.55 2.62 9.73
CA PHE A 30 -11.33 1.56 10.36
C PHE A 30 -11.56 1.76 11.87
N ALA A 31 -10.71 2.53 12.55
CA ALA A 31 -10.96 2.90 13.94
C ALA A 31 -12.11 3.92 14.09
N VAL A 32 -12.30 4.80 13.11
CA VAL A 32 -13.38 5.81 13.12
C VAL A 32 -14.68 5.25 12.54
N LEU A 33 -14.60 4.29 11.63
CA LEU A 33 -15.75 3.66 10.97
C LEU A 33 -16.08 2.31 11.61
N THR A 34 -16.72 2.35 12.78
CA THR A 34 -17.38 1.17 13.36
C THR A 34 -18.70 0.91 12.63
N PHE A 35 -18.62 0.19 11.52
CA PHE A 35 -19.81 -0.34 10.83
C PHE A 35 -20.32 -1.62 11.53
N PRO A 36 -21.63 -1.87 11.56
CA PRO A 36 -22.16 -3.14 12.05
C PRO A 36 -21.75 -4.31 11.13
N ASP A 37 -21.41 -5.45 11.73
CA ASP A 37 -21.18 -6.71 11.00
C ASP A 37 -22.43 -7.10 10.19
N PRO A 38 -22.31 -7.60 8.94
CA PRO A 38 -21.12 -8.12 8.25
C PRO A 38 -20.42 -7.14 7.29
N TYR A 39 -20.93 -5.92 7.13
CA TYR A 39 -20.43 -4.96 6.14
C TYR A 39 -19.04 -4.41 6.49
N ALA A 40 -18.70 -4.37 7.77
CA ALA A 40 -17.38 -3.97 8.25
C ALA A 40 -16.25 -4.82 7.65
N ASN A 41 -16.40 -6.16 7.67
CA ASN A 41 -15.40 -7.06 7.10
C ASN A 41 -15.26 -6.87 5.58
N ILE A 42 -16.37 -6.70 4.86
CA ILE A 42 -16.34 -6.50 3.39
C ILE A 42 -15.63 -5.19 3.06
N LEU A 43 -15.99 -4.10 3.75
CA LEU A 43 -15.36 -2.79 3.57
C LEU A 43 -13.87 -2.82 3.94
N GLN A 44 -13.48 -3.56 4.97
CA GLN A 44 -12.09 -3.76 5.34
C GLN A 44 -11.30 -4.49 4.25
N MET A 45 -11.87 -5.57 3.72
CA MET A 45 -11.24 -6.38 2.68
C MET A 45 -11.09 -5.60 1.37
N VAL A 46 -12.11 -4.83 0.98
CA VAL A 46 -12.06 -3.93 -0.19
C VAL A 46 -11.06 -2.80 0.01
N GLY A 47 -11.02 -2.19 1.20
CA GLY A 47 -10.06 -1.13 1.52
C GLY A 47 -8.61 -1.61 1.45
N MET A 48 -8.32 -2.80 2.02
CA MET A 48 -6.99 -3.42 1.90
C MET A 48 -6.61 -3.71 0.43
N GLY A 49 -7.57 -4.20 -0.37
CA GLY A 49 -7.37 -4.43 -1.80
C GLY A 49 -7.06 -3.15 -2.59
N MET A 50 -7.72 -2.04 -2.28
CA MET A 50 -7.41 -0.75 -2.91
C MET A 50 -6.01 -0.23 -2.53
N ILE A 51 -5.62 -0.33 -1.26
CA ILE A 51 -4.25 0.06 -0.83
C ILE A 51 -3.20 -0.74 -1.58
N LEU A 52 -3.44 -2.04 -1.73
CA LEU A 52 -2.61 -2.96 -2.49
C LEU A 52 -2.34 -2.42 -3.89
N LEU A 53 -3.42 -2.08 -4.60
CA LEU A 53 -3.36 -1.53 -5.95
C LEU A 53 -2.67 -0.16 -5.99
N LEU A 54 -3.03 0.77 -5.08
CA LEU A 54 -2.40 2.09 -5.02
C LEU A 54 -0.90 1.98 -4.73
N SER A 55 -0.49 1.14 -3.78
CA SER A 55 0.92 0.92 -3.44
C SER A 55 1.69 0.36 -4.65
N LEU A 56 1.06 -0.55 -5.40
CA LEU A 56 1.65 -1.11 -6.62
C LEU A 56 1.79 -0.05 -7.71
N ILE A 57 0.76 0.78 -7.92
CA ILE A 57 0.75 1.87 -8.91
C ILE A 57 1.82 2.90 -8.57
N PHE A 58 1.87 3.38 -7.33
CA PHE A 58 2.90 4.34 -6.90
C PHE A 58 4.30 3.79 -7.07
N THR A 59 4.49 2.52 -6.72
CA THR A 59 5.80 1.87 -6.91
C THR A 59 6.13 1.71 -8.39
N ALA A 60 5.18 1.31 -9.23
CA ALA A 60 5.38 1.20 -10.67
C ALA A 60 5.71 2.57 -11.30
N LEU A 61 5.03 3.64 -10.88
CA LEU A 61 5.33 5.01 -11.31
C LEU A 61 6.73 5.45 -10.88
N LEU A 62 7.08 5.23 -9.61
CA LEU A 62 8.38 5.61 -9.06
C LEU A 62 9.53 4.83 -9.71
N VAL A 63 9.31 3.55 -10.02
CA VAL A 63 10.24 2.73 -10.80
C VAL A 63 10.40 3.27 -12.22
N LYS A 64 9.29 3.60 -12.89
CA LYS A 64 9.30 4.13 -14.26
C LYS A 64 10.07 5.46 -14.35
N ASP A 65 9.87 6.36 -13.39
CA ASP A 65 10.61 7.62 -13.32
C ASP A 65 12.10 7.41 -12.98
N SER A 66 12.43 6.48 -12.09
CA SER A 66 13.83 6.15 -11.75
C SER A 66 14.62 5.44 -12.87
N ALA A 67 13.96 5.08 -13.98
CA ALA A 67 14.56 4.44 -15.14
C ALA A 67 14.90 5.41 -16.30
N ARG A 68 14.50 6.69 -16.20
CA ARG A 68 15.04 7.80 -17.00
C ARG A 68 16.32 8.34 -16.38
#